data_AF-A0A453R1X0-F1
#
_entry.id   AF-A0A453R1X0-F1
#
_cell.length_a   1.000
_cell.length_b   1.000
_cell.length_c   1.000
_cell.angle_alpha   90.00
_cell.angle_beta   90.00
_cell.angle_gamma   90.00
#
_symmetry.space_group_name_H-M   'P 1'
#
loop_
_entity.id
_entity.type
_entity.pdbx_description
1 polymer ?
#
loop_
_entity_poly.entity_id
_entity_poly.type
_entity_poly.pdbx_seq_one_letter_code
_entity_poly.pdbx_strand_id
1 'polypeptide(L)'
;MYRPTYSPNMITLMGFMFLLTSSLLSYIYSPHLDTAPPRWVHLAHGILLFLYQTFDAVDGKQARRTSSSSPLGELFDHGCDALACAFEALALGSTLMCGRLTFCYWVVAAVPFYLATWEHYFTNTLILPVINGPTEGLMLIYVSHLFTFFTGAEWWAQDFRKSLPLISLVPLPFVPEIPLYVIVLILMIMFAVIPTVGSNIGNVQKVVDARKGSMELALAMLLPFIALLAGVAVWCYLSPSDIMKNQPHLLVIGTGSAFGYLVGRMILAHLCDEPKGLKTGMCMALVFLPFAIANALTAKINNGTPLADELLVILLYCATSVGLYMHLAISVCHEIKDALGIYCFRIARKEA
;
A
#
# COMPACT_ATOMS: atom_id res chain seq x y z
N MET A 1 12.33 -24.80 29.96
CA MET A 1 11.22 -24.17 29.22
C MET A 1 11.81 -23.03 28.40
N TYR A 2 11.86 -23.18 27.07
CA TYR A 2 12.52 -22.21 26.17
C TYR A 2 11.64 -20.97 26.05
N ARG A 3 12.15 -19.79 26.41
CA ARG A 3 11.44 -18.52 26.17
C ARG A 3 11.45 -18.24 24.67
N PRO A 4 10.31 -17.99 24.02
CA PRO A 4 10.32 -17.30 22.74
C PRO A 4 10.88 -15.89 23.00
N THR A 5 12.00 -15.55 22.38
CA THR A 5 12.69 -14.27 22.63
C THR A 5 11.91 -13.07 22.08
N TYR A 6 11.06 -13.29 21.07
CA TYR A 6 10.31 -12.24 20.37
C TYR A 6 8.82 -12.59 20.26
N SER A 7 7.96 -11.60 20.52
CA SER A 7 6.52 -11.68 20.24
C SER A 7 6.24 -11.58 18.74
N PRO A 8 5.10 -12.12 18.25
CA PRO A 8 4.70 -11.98 16.84
C PRO A 8 4.77 -10.53 16.34
N ASN A 9 4.11 -9.59 17.03
CA ASN A 9 4.10 -8.18 16.63
C ASN A 9 5.49 -7.52 16.60
N MET A 10 6.46 -8.03 17.38
CA MET A 10 7.84 -7.55 17.28
C MET A 10 8.51 -8.03 16.00
N ILE A 11 8.23 -9.27 15.57
CA ILE A 11 8.68 -9.80 14.28
C ILE A 11 8.06 -8.99 13.15
N THR A 12 6.75 -8.74 13.19
CA THR A 12 6.07 -7.85 12.23
C THR A 12 6.75 -6.47 12.16
N LEU A 13 6.97 -5.82 13.31
CA LEU A 13 7.61 -4.51 13.36
C LEU A 13 9.03 -4.53 12.79
N MET A 14 9.83 -5.55 13.11
CA MET A 14 11.17 -5.70 12.55
C MET A 14 11.13 -5.88 11.03
N GLY A 15 10.19 -6.68 10.52
CA GLY A 15 9.93 -6.83 9.09
C GLY A 15 9.62 -5.49 8.44
N PHE A 16 8.70 -4.73 9.03
CA PHE A 16 8.28 -3.41 8.56
C PHE A 16 9.44 -2.39 8.50
N MET A 17 10.38 -2.44 9.45
CA MET A 17 11.57 -1.57 9.42
C MET A 17 12.45 -1.79 8.18
N PHE A 18 12.44 -2.99 7.58
CA PHE A 18 13.15 -3.23 6.31
C PHE A 18 12.53 -2.44 5.16
N LEU A 19 11.20 -2.31 5.10
CA LEU A 19 10.50 -1.52 4.09
C LEU A 19 10.75 -0.02 4.27
N LEU A 20 10.73 0.48 5.51
CA LEU A 20 11.09 1.87 5.80
C LEU A 20 12.52 2.19 5.34
N THR A 21 13.46 1.27 5.61
CA THR A 21 14.86 1.41 5.17
C THR A 21 14.95 1.41 3.64
N SER A 22 14.22 0.51 2.97
CA SER A 22 14.18 0.41 1.51
C SER A 22 13.61 1.69 0.87
N SER A 23 12.51 2.21 1.39
CA SER A 23 11.92 3.47 0.93
C SER A 23 12.84 4.67 1.19
N LEU A 24 13.53 4.73 2.33
CA LEU A 24 14.51 5.78 2.62
C LEU A 24 15.68 5.76 1.62
N LEU A 25 16.19 4.59 1.25
CA LEU A 25 17.21 4.47 0.20
C LEU A 25 16.69 5.01 -1.14
N SER A 26 15.42 4.75 -1.47
CA SER A 26 14.78 5.31 -2.67
C SER A 26 14.74 6.83 -2.63
N TYR A 27 14.40 7.42 -1.48
CA TYR A 27 14.39 8.88 -1.32
C TYR A 27 15.79 9.49 -1.48
N ILE A 28 16.81 8.86 -0.92
CA ILE A 28 18.19 9.35 -0.96
C ILE A 28 18.79 9.26 -2.37
N TYR A 29 18.58 8.14 -3.07
CA TYR A 29 19.25 7.85 -4.35
C TYR A 29 18.40 8.09 -5.59
N SER A 30 17.08 8.21 -5.46
CA SER A 30 16.15 8.51 -6.55
C SER A 30 14.98 9.39 -6.03
N PRO A 31 15.25 10.66 -5.67
CA PRO A 31 14.25 11.53 -5.01
C PRO A 31 13.01 11.83 -5.87
N HIS A 32 13.13 11.71 -7.19
CA HIS A 32 12.02 11.87 -8.14
C HIS A 32 11.58 10.53 -8.77
N LEU A 33 12.23 9.42 -8.40
CA LEU A 33 11.96 8.06 -8.90
C LEU A 33 12.11 7.91 -10.43
N ASP A 34 12.73 8.88 -11.09
CA ASP A 34 12.92 8.96 -12.55
C ASP A 34 14.40 8.98 -12.96
N THR A 35 15.29 8.77 -12.00
CA THR A 35 16.74 8.67 -12.20
C THR A 35 17.25 7.33 -11.67
N ALA A 36 18.16 6.72 -12.41
CA ALA A 36 18.73 5.42 -12.06
C ALA A 36 19.59 5.55 -10.78
N PRO A 37 19.23 4.88 -9.67
CA PRO A 37 20.06 4.89 -8.48
C PRO A 37 21.30 3.99 -8.68
N PRO A 38 22.33 4.08 -7.82
CA PRO A 38 23.44 3.15 -7.82
C PRO A 38 22.95 1.70 -7.71
N ARG A 39 23.56 0.79 -8.47
CA ARG A 39 23.06 -0.58 -8.63
C ARG A 39 22.85 -1.34 -7.31
N TRP A 40 23.71 -1.10 -6.33
CA TRP A 40 23.61 -1.73 -5.01
C TRP A 40 22.30 -1.40 -4.28
N VAL A 41 21.66 -0.27 -4.61
CA VAL A 41 20.36 0.12 -4.05
C VAL A 41 19.28 -0.89 -4.46
N HIS A 42 19.27 -1.35 -5.71
CA HIS A 42 18.36 -2.41 -6.15
C HIS A 42 18.64 -3.74 -5.44
N LEU A 43 19.91 -4.09 -5.22
CA LEU A 43 20.28 -5.27 -4.44
C LEU A 43 19.75 -5.16 -3.00
N ALA A 44 19.87 -3.98 -2.38
CA ALA A 44 19.34 -3.70 -1.06
C ALA A 44 17.81 -3.80 -1.04
N HIS A 45 17.08 -3.20 -2.00
CA HIS A 45 15.63 -3.34 -2.11
C HIS A 45 15.19 -4.80 -2.18
N GLY A 46 15.85 -5.61 -3.02
CA GLY A 46 15.54 -7.03 -3.15
C GLY A 46 15.75 -7.82 -1.85
N ILE A 47 16.88 -7.61 -1.17
CA ILE A 47 17.16 -8.29 0.10
C ILE A 47 16.19 -7.84 1.20
N LEU A 48 15.95 -6.54 1.33
CA LEU A 48 15.06 -5.98 2.36
C LEU A 48 13.62 -6.46 2.17
N LEU A 49 13.11 -6.50 0.94
CA LEU A 49 11.76 -6.98 0.67
C LEU A 49 11.64 -8.49 0.91
N PHE A 50 12.64 -9.28 0.52
CA PHE A 50 12.68 -10.72 0.84
C PHE A 50 12.64 -10.96 2.35
N LEU A 51 13.41 -10.18 3.12
CA LEU A 51 13.39 -10.26 4.58
C LEU A 51 12.03 -9.84 5.16
N TYR A 52 11.42 -8.76 4.67
CA TYR A 52 10.07 -8.37 5.07
C TYR A 52 9.06 -9.51 4.85
N GLN A 53 8.96 -10.05 3.62
CA GLN A 53 8.05 -11.15 3.32
C GLN A 53 8.31 -12.37 4.23
N THR A 54 9.58 -12.66 4.52
CA THR A 54 9.93 -13.78 5.41
C THR A 54 9.45 -13.52 6.83
N PHE A 55 9.61 -12.30 7.36
CA PHE A 55 9.24 -11.94 8.73
C PHE A 55 7.72 -11.93 8.90
N ASP A 56 7.01 -11.35 7.93
CA ASP A 56 5.55 -11.40 7.79
C ASP A 56 5.03 -12.85 7.84
N ALA A 57 5.54 -13.73 6.98
CA ALA A 57 5.13 -15.14 7.00
C ALA A 57 5.47 -15.91 8.30
N VAL A 58 6.44 -15.41 9.08
CA VAL A 58 6.92 -16.05 10.31
C VAL A 58 6.14 -15.60 11.54
N ASP A 59 5.59 -14.38 11.58
CA ASP A 59 4.92 -13.87 12.77
C ASP A 59 3.63 -14.66 13.12
N GLY A 60 2.82 -15.04 12.14
CA GLY A 60 1.60 -15.82 12.34
C GLY A 60 1.94 -17.26 12.72
N LYS A 61 3.02 -17.82 12.17
CA LYS A 61 3.56 -19.13 12.58
C LYS A 61 4.04 -19.07 14.03
N GLN A 62 4.72 -17.98 14.40
CA GLN A 62 5.14 -17.74 15.77
C GLN A 62 3.93 -17.63 16.69
N ALA A 63 2.91 -16.84 16.34
CA ALA A 63 1.70 -16.65 17.13
C ALA A 63 0.98 -17.97 17.43
N ARG A 64 0.86 -18.85 16.43
CA ARG A 64 0.31 -20.21 16.61
C ARG A 64 1.19 -21.07 17.51
N ARG A 65 2.51 -21.07 17.27
CA ARG A 65 3.49 -21.84 18.05
C ARG A 65 3.52 -21.44 19.53
N THR A 66 3.36 -20.15 19.83
CA THR A 66 3.37 -19.61 21.20
C THR A 66 1.97 -19.49 21.80
N SER A 67 0.92 -19.91 21.06
CA SER A 67 -0.48 -19.78 21.46
C SER A 67 -0.83 -18.35 21.89
N SER A 68 -0.35 -17.36 21.14
CA SER A 68 -0.51 -15.93 21.42
C SER A 68 -1.20 -15.17 20.28
N SER A 69 -1.96 -15.86 19.44
CA SER A 69 -2.83 -15.24 18.43
C SER A 69 -3.89 -14.36 19.12
N SER A 70 -4.11 -13.15 18.59
CA SER A 70 -5.06 -12.19 19.16
C SER A 70 -5.54 -11.19 18.10
N PRO A 71 -6.71 -10.54 18.30
CA PRO A 71 -7.18 -9.43 17.45
C PRO A 71 -6.17 -8.28 17.34
N LEU A 72 -5.41 -8.01 18.40
CA LEU A 72 -4.34 -7.00 18.39
C LEU A 72 -3.22 -7.39 17.42
N GLY A 73 -2.83 -8.67 17.40
CA GLY A 73 -1.81 -9.18 16.49
C GLY A 73 -2.25 -9.03 15.03
N GLU A 74 -3.48 -9.45 14.73
CA GLU A 74 -4.06 -9.32 13.38
C GLU A 74 -4.14 -7.86 12.92
N LEU A 75 -4.63 -6.95 13.77
CA LEU A 75 -4.72 -5.53 13.43
C LEU A 75 -3.33 -4.89 13.23
N PHE A 76 -2.34 -5.29 14.03
CA PHE A 76 -0.99 -4.77 13.91
C PHE A 76 -0.30 -5.26 12.62
N ASP A 77 -0.45 -6.55 12.32
CA ASP A 77 0.11 -7.23 11.15
C ASP A 77 -0.41 -6.64 9.84
N HIS A 78 -1.72 -6.76 9.62
CA HIS A 78 -2.38 -6.20 8.44
C HIS A 78 -2.26 -4.67 8.37
N GLY A 79 -2.14 -3.99 9.50
CA GLY A 79 -1.86 -2.56 9.57
C GLY A 79 -0.49 -2.19 9.01
N CYS A 80 0.54 -3.02 9.26
CA CYS A 80 1.86 -2.87 8.66
C CYS A 80 1.82 -3.18 7.16
N ASP A 81 1.10 -4.23 6.74
CA ASP A 81 0.95 -4.59 5.32
C ASP A 81 0.26 -3.51 4.49
N ALA A 82 -0.71 -2.81 5.10
CA ALA A 82 -1.36 -1.67 4.45
C ALA A 82 -0.35 -0.56 4.13
N LEU A 83 0.55 -0.26 5.06
CA LEU A 83 1.62 0.71 4.85
C LEU A 83 2.71 0.18 3.91
N ALA A 84 2.98 -1.13 3.95
CA ALA A 84 3.92 -1.79 3.06
C ALA A 84 3.61 -1.53 1.59
N CYS A 85 2.32 -1.48 1.22
CA CYS A 85 1.88 -1.12 -0.13
C CYS A 85 2.51 0.21 -0.60
N ALA A 86 2.64 1.21 0.27
CA ALA A 86 3.20 2.52 -0.07
C ALA A 86 4.73 2.52 -0.10
N PHE A 87 5.36 2.00 0.95
CA PHE A 87 6.82 1.98 1.04
C PHE A 87 7.46 1.10 -0.04
N GLU A 88 6.83 -0.03 -0.37
CA GLU A 88 7.31 -0.89 -1.44
C GLU A 88 7.04 -0.29 -2.83
N ALA A 89 5.93 0.42 -3.03
CA ALA A 89 5.71 1.13 -4.29
C ALA A 89 6.80 2.16 -4.57
N LEU A 90 7.34 2.83 -3.55
CA LEU A 90 8.48 3.75 -3.69
C LEU A 90 9.78 3.04 -4.09
N ALA A 91 10.08 1.90 -3.45
CA ALA A 91 11.23 1.08 -3.83
C ALA A 91 11.10 0.53 -5.25
N LEU A 92 9.92 0.03 -5.62
CA LEU A 92 9.63 -0.41 -6.97
C LEU A 92 9.73 0.74 -7.98
N GLY A 93 9.20 1.92 -7.66
CA GLY A 93 9.30 3.09 -8.52
C GLY A 93 10.74 3.50 -8.81
N SER A 94 11.60 3.44 -7.80
CA SER A 94 13.05 3.66 -7.91
C SER A 94 13.72 2.62 -8.81
N THR A 95 13.36 1.34 -8.65
CA THR A 95 13.86 0.24 -9.49
C THR A 95 13.42 0.32 -10.94
N LEU A 96 12.16 0.67 -11.18
CA LEU A 96 11.61 0.79 -12.53
C LEU A 96 11.95 2.12 -13.20
N MET A 97 12.45 3.10 -12.44
CA MET A 97 12.71 4.47 -12.88
C MET A 97 11.46 5.11 -13.51
N CYS A 98 10.28 4.87 -12.92
CA CYS A 98 8.99 5.22 -13.52
C CYS A 98 8.39 6.57 -13.04
N GLY A 99 9.11 7.29 -12.18
CA GLY A 99 8.79 8.65 -11.76
C GLY A 99 7.36 8.78 -11.25
N ARG A 100 6.59 9.66 -11.90
CA ARG A 100 5.17 9.91 -11.59
C ARG A 100 4.29 8.65 -11.57
N LEU A 101 4.61 7.64 -12.39
CA LEU A 101 3.81 6.41 -12.48
C LEU A 101 3.99 5.48 -11.29
N THR A 102 4.95 5.76 -10.39
CA THR A 102 5.04 5.14 -9.07
C THR A 102 3.70 5.21 -8.34
N PHE A 103 2.98 6.32 -8.44
CA PHE A 103 1.65 6.45 -7.82
C PHE A 103 0.66 5.42 -8.38
N CYS A 104 0.70 5.13 -9.68
CA CYS A 104 -0.13 4.09 -10.29
C CYS A 104 0.26 2.68 -9.83
N TYR A 105 1.55 2.40 -9.63
CA TYR A 105 2.00 1.15 -9.02
C TYR A 105 1.52 0.98 -7.58
N TRP A 106 1.51 2.07 -6.79
CA TRP A 106 0.88 2.07 -5.47
C TRP A 106 -0.61 1.74 -5.56
N VAL A 107 -1.36 2.35 -6.50
CA VAL A 107 -2.79 2.04 -6.72
C VAL A 107 -3.01 0.56 -7.08
N VAL A 108 -2.13 -0.02 -7.89
CA VAL A 108 -2.17 -1.45 -8.27
C VAL A 108 -2.04 -2.37 -7.05
N ALA A 109 -1.30 -1.98 -6.01
CA ALA A 109 -1.25 -2.72 -4.75
C ALA A 109 -2.43 -2.39 -3.82
N ALA A 110 -2.76 -1.10 -3.67
CA ALA A 110 -3.74 -0.61 -2.71
C ALA A 110 -5.17 -1.07 -3.03
N VAL A 111 -5.57 -1.12 -4.31
CA VAL A 111 -6.93 -1.49 -4.71
C VAL A 111 -7.24 -2.96 -4.36
N PRO A 112 -6.47 -3.96 -4.81
CA PRO A 112 -6.68 -5.35 -4.38
C PRO A 112 -6.64 -5.52 -2.87
N PHE A 113 -5.69 -4.85 -2.19
CA PHE A 113 -5.53 -4.94 -0.74
C PHE A 113 -6.77 -4.43 0.02
N TYR A 114 -7.29 -3.25 -0.36
CA TYR A 114 -8.50 -2.70 0.26
C TYR A 114 -9.71 -3.61 0.04
N LEU A 115 -9.86 -4.13 -1.19
CA LEU A 115 -10.97 -4.99 -1.54
C LEU A 115 -10.87 -6.36 -0.85
N ALA A 116 -9.67 -6.87 -0.60
CA ALA A 116 -9.46 -8.09 0.18
C ALA A 116 -9.78 -7.86 1.67
N THR A 117 -9.42 -6.70 2.22
CA THR A 117 -9.79 -6.31 3.58
C THR A 117 -11.31 -6.14 3.71
N TRP A 118 -11.95 -5.52 2.72
CA TRP A 118 -13.40 -5.39 2.64
C TRP A 118 -14.08 -6.75 2.50
N GLU A 119 -13.56 -7.65 1.66
CA GLU A 119 -14.05 -9.03 1.57
C GLU A 119 -13.96 -9.73 2.92
N HIS A 120 -12.81 -9.62 3.59
CA HIS A 120 -12.57 -10.21 4.90
C HIS A 120 -13.63 -9.77 5.93
N TYR A 121 -14.00 -8.49 5.94
CA TYR A 121 -15.08 -7.98 6.80
C TYR A 121 -16.42 -8.73 6.61
N PHE A 122 -16.75 -9.18 5.39
CA PHE A 122 -18.00 -9.90 5.13
C PHE A 122 -17.89 -11.42 5.35
N THR A 123 -16.78 -11.99 4.89
CA THR A 123 -16.54 -13.45 4.87
C THR A 123 -16.04 -13.99 6.20
N ASN A 124 -15.49 -13.14 7.09
CA ASN A 124 -14.79 -13.50 8.32
C ASN A 124 -13.57 -14.44 8.07
N THR A 125 -13.06 -14.46 6.85
CA THR A 125 -11.84 -15.18 6.50
C THR A 125 -11.11 -14.42 5.40
N LEU A 126 -9.81 -14.22 5.57
CA LEU A 126 -8.96 -13.69 4.51
C LEU A 126 -8.77 -14.76 3.42
N ILE A 127 -9.43 -14.57 2.29
CA ILE A 127 -9.40 -15.51 1.17
C ILE A 127 -8.23 -15.12 0.25
N LEU A 128 -7.14 -15.89 0.31
CA LEU A 128 -6.02 -15.72 -0.61
C LEU A 128 -6.13 -16.72 -1.77
N PRO A 129 -6.18 -16.26 -3.03
CA PRO A 129 -6.07 -17.15 -4.18
C PRO A 129 -4.69 -17.82 -4.24
N VAL A 130 -4.59 -18.90 -5.03
CA VAL A 130 -3.32 -19.65 -5.23
C VAL A 130 -2.18 -18.73 -5.66
N ILE A 131 -2.46 -17.76 -6.53
CA ILE A 131 -1.55 -16.67 -6.87
C ILE A 131 -2.08 -15.41 -6.19
N ASN A 132 -1.34 -14.87 -5.24
CA ASN A 132 -1.75 -13.72 -4.44
C ASN A 132 -0.63 -12.68 -4.30
N GLY A 133 -1.01 -11.47 -3.90
CA GLY A 133 -0.10 -10.35 -3.70
C GLY A 133 0.98 -10.62 -2.63
N PRO A 134 0.61 -11.02 -1.40
CA PRO A 134 1.57 -11.24 -0.31
C PRO A 134 2.65 -12.29 -0.60
N THR A 135 2.34 -13.30 -1.42
CA THR A 135 3.29 -14.39 -1.76
C THR A 135 3.97 -14.16 -3.11
N GLU A 136 3.26 -14.41 -4.21
CA GLU A 136 3.84 -14.33 -5.56
C GLU A 136 4.11 -12.89 -5.98
N GLY A 137 3.25 -11.94 -5.59
CA GLY A 137 3.43 -10.52 -5.91
C GLY A 137 4.71 -9.95 -5.32
N LEU A 138 4.93 -10.09 -4.01
CA LEU A 138 6.16 -9.65 -3.35
C LEU A 138 7.39 -10.39 -3.89
N MET A 139 7.26 -11.68 -4.23
CA MET A 139 8.32 -12.44 -4.89
C MET A 139 8.73 -11.84 -6.23
N LEU A 140 7.76 -11.57 -7.10
CA LEU A 140 8.03 -10.95 -8.39
C LEU A 140 8.71 -9.60 -8.22
N ILE A 141 8.33 -8.81 -7.21
CA ILE A 141 8.95 -7.52 -6.93
C ILE A 141 10.41 -7.67 -6.47
N TYR A 142 10.73 -8.52 -5.47
CA TYR A 142 12.13 -8.66 -5.06
C TYR A 142 12.99 -9.33 -6.13
N VAL A 143 12.44 -10.25 -6.92
CA VAL A 143 13.16 -10.81 -8.07
C VAL A 143 13.43 -9.72 -9.10
N SER A 144 12.48 -8.81 -9.32
CA SER A 144 12.68 -7.65 -10.20
C SER A 144 13.77 -6.72 -9.68
N HIS A 145 13.83 -6.44 -8.37
CA HIS A 145 14.93 -5.69 -7.75
C HIS A 145 16.29 -6.36 -7.97
N LEU A 146 16.40 -7.66 -7.69
CA LEU A 146 17.64 -8.43 -7.87
C LEU A 146 18.04 -8.53 -9.34
N PHE A 147 17.09 -8.68 -10.25
CA PHE A 147 17.34 -8.66 -11.70
C PHE A 147 17.89 -7.30 -12.14
N THR A 148 17.31 -6.21 -11.62
CA THR A 148 17.73 -4.84 -11.92
C THR A 148 19.14 -4.53 -11.42
N PHE A 149 19.59 -5.19 -10.35
CA PHE A 149 21.00 -5.15 -9.95
C PHE A 149 21.95 -5.65 -11.06
N PHE A 150 21.52 -6.56 -11.95
CA PHE A 150 22.31 -7.09 -13.08
C PHE A 150 22.04 -6.40 -14.42
N THR A 151 20.86 -5.80 -14.64
CA THR A 151 20.55 -5.09 -15.89
C THR A 151 20.66 -3.57 -15.82
N GLY A 152 20.40 -2.95 -14.67
CA GLY A 152 20.24 -1.51 -14.51
C GLY A 152 18.79 -1.06 -14.68
N ALA A 153 18.41 0.04 -14.02
CA ALA A 153 17.04 0.55 -14.01
C ALA A 153 16.56 1.00 -15.41
N GLU A 154 17.49 1.43 -16.26
CA GLU A 154 17.24 1.84 -17.64
C GLU A 154 16.61 0.72 -18.47
N TRP A 155 16.83 -0.54 -18.11
CA TRP A 155 16.19 -1.69 -18.75
C TRP A 155 14.65 -1.64 -18.67
N TRP A 156 14.10 -1.03 -17.62
CA TRP A 156 12.65 -0.85 -17.46
C TRP A 156 12.12 0.39 -18.16
N ALA A 157 12.93 1.45 -18.21
CA ALA A 157 12.53 2.75 -18.75
C ALA A 157 12.73 2.89 -20.25
N GLN A 158 13.59 2.07 -20.85
CA GLN A 158 13.73 2.01 -22.30
C GLN A 158 12.51 1.35 -22.96
N ASP A 159 12.39 1.55 -24.27
CA ASP A 159 11.36 0.90 -25.09
C ASP A 159 11.36 -0.63 -24.90
N PHE A 160 10.18 -1.21 -24.70
CA PHE A 160 10.01 -2.63 -24.37
C PHE A 160 10.63 -3.58 -25.40
N ARG A 161 10.72 -3.18 -26.68
CA ARG A 161 11.33 -4.01 -27.74
C ARG A 161 12.83 -4.18 -27.53
N LYS A 162 13.50 -3.19 -26.93
CA LYS A 162 14.93 -3.29 -26.58
C LYS A 162 15.16 -4.22 -25.40
N SER A 163 14.23 -4.22 -24.44
CA SER A 163 14.31 -5.07 -23.24
C SER A 163 13.93 -6.53 -23.51
N LEU A 164 13.12 -6.79 -24.55
CA LEU A 164 12.65 -8.11 -24.95
C LEU A 164 13.05 -8.44 -26.40
N PRO A 165 14.31 -8.89 -26.64
CA PRO A 165 14.87 -9.06 -27.98
C PRO A 165 14.08 -10.01 -28.89
N LEU A 166 13.40 -11.00 -28.33
CA LEU A 166 12.56 -11.92 -29.10
C LEU A 166 11.36 -11.23 -29.74
N ILE A 167 10.81 -10.19 -29.08
CA ILE A 167 9.70 -9.39 -29.62
C ILE A 167 10.21 -8.39 -30.67
N SER A 168 11.47 -7.95 -30.55
CA SER A 168 12.10 -7.06 -31.55
C SER A 168 12.20 -7.68 -32.95
N LEU A 169 12.11 -9.01 -33.05
CA LEU A 169 12.09 -9.75 -34.33
C LEU A 169 10.75 -9.62 -35.08
N VAL A 170 9.68 -9.21 -34.40
CA VAL A 170 8.36 -9.00 -35.00
C VAL A 170 8.21 -7.51 -35.35
N PRO A 171 8.05 -7.14 -36.63
CA PRO A 171 7.84 -5.75 -37.01
C PRO A 171 6.50 -5.26 -36.46
N LEU A 172 6.54 -4.27 -35.55
CA LEU A 172 5.35 -3.60 -35.00
C LEU A 172 5.35 -2.12 -35.42
N PRO A 173 5.22 -1.80 -36.73
CA PRO A 173 5.44 -0.45 -37.27
C PRO A 173 4.42 0.59 -36.80
N PHE A 174 3.26 0.16 -36.29
CA PHE A 174 2.19 1.04 -35.80
C PHE A 174 2.17 1.17 -34.27
N VAL A 175 3.09 0.52 -33.55
CA VAL A 175 3.17 0.60 -32.09
C VAL A 175 4.19 1.68 -31.71
N PRO A 176 3.77 2.75 -31.02
CA PRO A 176 4.67 3.82 -30.58
C PRO A 176 5.73 3.30 -29.61
N GLU A 177 6.74 4.11 -29.31
CA GLU A 177 7.69 3.78 -28.25
C GLU A 177 7.01 3.77 -26.88
N ILE A 178 7.13 2.65 -26.17
CA ILE A 178 6.49 2.43 -24.87
C ILE A 178 7.53 1.86 -23.92
N PRO A 179 7.82 2.54 -22.78
CA PRO A 179 8.69 2.00 -21.74
C PRO A 179 8.18 0.66 -21.22
N LEU A 180 9.08 -0.28 -20.93
CA LEU A 180 8.69 -1.60 -20.45
C LEU A 180 7.88 -1.52 -19.15
N TYR A 181 8.18 -0.60 -18.24
CA TYR A 181 7.39 -0.44 -17.01
C TYR A 181 5.91 -0.14 -17.31
N VAL A 182 5.57 0.57 -18.40
CA VAL A 182 4.15 0.83 -18.75
C VAL A 182 3.46 -0.47 -19.14
N ILE A 183 4.14 -1.32 -19.92
CA ILE A 183 3.62 -2.64 -20.31
C ILE A 183 3.41 -3.50 -19.07
N VAL A 184 4.37 -3.55 -18.16
CA VAL A 184 4.25 -4.29 -16.89
C VAL A 184 3.05 -3.79 -16.08
N LEU A 185 2.88 -2.47 -15.95
CA LEU A 185 1.73 -1.89 -15.24
C LEU A 185 0.39 -2.34 -15.86
N ILE A 186 0.26 -2.30 -17.19
CA ILE A 186 -0.93 -2.75 -17.90
C ILE A 186 -1.18 -4.25 -17.65
N LEU A 187 -0.14 -5.08 -17.73
CA LEU A 187 -0.25 -6.52 -17.47
C LEU A 187 -0.67 -6.81 -16.03
N MET A 188 -0.13 -6.08 -15.04
CA MET A 188 -0.56 -6.21 -13.64
C MET A 188 -2.04 -5.84 -13.47
N ILE A 189 -2.50 -4.78 -14.14
CA ILE A 189 -3.92 -4.40 -14.08
C ILE A 189 -4.80 -5.50 -14.71
N MET A 190 -4.45 -5.97 -15.91
CA MET A 190 -5.27 -6.95 -16.64
C MET A 190 -5.29 -8.33 -16.00
N PHE A 191 -4.16 -8.82 -15.50
CA PHE A 191 -4.01 -10.20 -15.05
C PHE A 191 -3.98 -10.37 -13.54
N ALA A 192 -3.73 -9.31 -12.76
CA ALA A 192 -3.78 -9.38 -11.30
C ALA A 192 -4.96 -8.57 -10.74
N VAL A 193 -5.02 -7.25 -10.98
CA VAL A 193 -6.00 -6.38 -10.32
C VAL A 193 -7.43 -6.70 -10.72
N ILE A 194 -7.74 -6.76 -12.02
CA ILE A 194 -9.10 -6.99 -12.51
C ILE A 194 -9.65 -8.35 -12.01
N PRO A 195 -8.92 -9.48 -12.15
CA PRO A 195 -9.38 -10.76 -11.62
C PRO A 195 -9.58 -10.76 -10.10
N THR A 196 -8.66 -10.17 -9.33
CA THR A 196 -8.80 -10.11 -7.86
C THR A 196 -10.02 -9.29 -7.45
N VAL A 197 -10.22 -8.10 -8.03
CA VAL A 197 -11.40 -7.27 -7.73
C VAL A 197 -12.69 -8.01 -8.08
N GLY A 198 -12.74 -8.68 -9.23
CA GLY A 198 -13.89 -9.49 -9.63
C GLY A 198 -14.19 -10.62 -8.65
N SER A 199 -13.16 -11.33 -8.19
CA SER A 199 -13.27 -12.40 -7.18
C SER A 199 -13.83 -11.86 -5.85
N ASN A 200 -13.25 -10.77 -5.34
CA ASN A 200 -13.62 -10.20 -4.05
C ASN A 200 -15.09 -9.73 -4.07
N ILE A 201 -15.51 -9.04 -5.13
CA ILE A 201 -16.92 -8.63 -5.31
C ILE A 201 -17.84 -9.86 -5.37
N GLY A 202 -17.47 -10.87 -6.15
CA GLY A 202 -18.26 -12.09 -6.28
C GLY A 202 -18.43 -12.85 -4.96
N ASN A 203 -17.39 -12.89 -4.13
CA ASN A 203 -17.43 -13.55 -2.83
C ASN A 203 -18.27 -12.76 -1.82
N VAL A 204 -18.13 -11.43 -1.76
CA VAL A 204 -18.98 -10.60 -0.91
C VAL A 204 -20.45 -10.72 -1.34
N GLN A 205 -20.74 -10.67 -2.64
CA GLN A 205 -22.10 -10.84 -3.17
C GLN A 205 -22.74 -12.14 -2.68
N LYS A 206 -22.03 -13.28 -2.77
CA LYS A 206 -22.51 -14.58 -2.27
C LYS A 206 -22.87 -14.54 -0.78
N VAL A 207 -22.04 -13.91 0.05
CA VAL A 207 -22.28 -13.80 1.50
C VAL A 207 -23.43 -12.87 1.80
N VAL A 208 -23.52 -11.74 1.10
CA VAL A 208 -24.61 -10.77 1.24
C VAL A 208 -25.94 -11.42 0.87
N ASP A 209 -26.02 -12.14 -0.25
CA ASP A 209 -27.23 -12.84 -0.70
C ASP A 209 -27.64 -13.95 0.27
N ALA A 210 -26.69 -14.78 0.71
CA ALA A 210 -26.96 -15.85 1.66
C ALA A 210 -27.48 -15.33 3.01
N ARG A 211 -27.02 -14.14 3.43
CA ARG A 211 -27.45 -13.46 4.67
C ARG A 211 -28.65 -12.53 4.46
N LYS A 212 -29.23 -12.47 3.25
CA LYS A 212 -30.30 -11.51 2.87
C LYS A 212 -29.95 -10.05 3.23
N GLY A 213 -28.68 -9.68 3.08
CA GLY A 213 -28.17 -8.34 3.33
C GLY A 213 -28.34 -7.40 2.13
N SER A 214 -27.90 -6.15 2.29
CA SER A 214 -27.85 -5.17 1.20
C SER A 214 -26.43 -5.04 0.63
N MET A 215 -26.30 -5.26 -0.67
CA MET A 215 -25.05 -5.03 -1.40
C MET A 215 -24.73 -3.52 -1.50
N GLU A 216 -25.75 -2.67 -1.50
CA GLU A 216 -25.58 -1.21 -1.54
C GLU A 216 -24.87 -0.73 -0.27
N LEU A 217 -25.28 -1.24 0.90
CA LEU A 217 -24.59 -0.95 2.17
C LEU A 217 -23.17 -1.51 2.19
N ALA A 218 -22.93 -2.66 1.56
CA ALA A 218 -21.60 -3.22 1.43
C ALA A 218 -20.70 -2.33 0.55
N LEU A 219 -21.19 -1.90 -0.61
CA LEU A 219 -20.48 -1.01 -1.52
C LEU A 219 -20.26 0.39 -0.92
N ALA A 220 -21.18 0.87 -0.07
CA ALA A 220 -21.03 2.16 0.63
C ALA A 220 -19.75 2.21 1.51
N MET A 221 -19.26 1.06 1.99
CA MET A 221 -18.01 0.96 2.75
C MET A 221 -16.75 1.21 1.89
N LEU A 222 -16.88 1.13 0.56
CA LEU A 222 -15.79 1.43 -0.39
C LEU A 222 -15.69 2.92 -0.72
N LEU A 223 -16.74 3.71 -0.44
CA LEU A 223 -16.80 5.13 -0.81
C LEU A 223 -15.65 5.97 -0.22
N PRO A 224 -15.21 5.80 1.04
CA PRO A 224 -14.08 6.58 1.56
C PRO A 224 -12.79 6.35 0.78
N PHE A 225 -12.51 5.12 0.36
CA PHE A 225 -11.32 4.79 -0.43
C PHE A 225 -11.42 5.31 -1.87
N ILE A 226 -12.60 5.19 -2.50
CA ILE A 226 -12.86 5.80 -3.82
C ILE A 226 -12.68 7.32 -3.76
N ALA A 227 -13.19 7.97 -2.71
CA ALA A 227 -13.05 9.40 -2.51
C ALA A 227 -11.60 9.83 -2.26
N LEU A 228 -10.81 9.03 -1.54
CA LEU A 228 -9.37 9.25 -1.38
C LEU A 228 -8.67 9.24 -2.75
N LEU A 229 -8.86 8.19 -3.55
CA LEU A 229 -8.24 8.05 -4.86
C LEU A 229 -8.67 9.17 -5.82
N ALA A 230 -9.97 9.46 -5.89
CA ALA A 230 -10.51 10.51 -6.75
C ALA A 230 -10.01 11.90 -6.31
N GLY A 231 -10.01 12.19 -5.01
CA GLY A 231 -9.55 13.48 -4.49
C GLY A 231 -8.06 13.72 -4.75
N VAL A 232 -7.22 12.70 -4.53
CA VAL A 232 -5.79 12.79 -4.84
C VAL A 232 -5.56 12.91 -6.36
N ALA A 233 -6.28 12.16 -7.18
CA ALA A 233 -6.18 12.27 -8.64
C ALA A 233 -6.57 13.67 -9.15
N VAL A 234 -7.65 14.23 -8.63
CA VAL A 234 -8.07 15.61 -8.94
C VAL A 234 -7.01 16.62 -8.51
N TRP A 235 -6.46 16.48 -7.30
CA TRP A 235 -5.38 17.36 -6.85
C TRP A 235 -4.16 17.27 -7.75
N CYS A 236 -3.70 16.06 -8.09
CA CYS A 236 -2.56 15.86 -8.98
C CYS A 236 -2.79 16.45 -10.38
N TYR A 237 -4.01 16.33 -10.93
CA TYR A 237 -4.37 16.92 -12.22
C TYR A 237 -4.36 18.46 -12.21
N LEU A 238 -4.79 19.06 -11.09
CA LEU A 238 -4.88 20.51 -10.94
C LEU A 238 -3.58 21.16 -10.50
N SER A 239 -2.67 20.38 -9.91
CA SER A 239 -1.42 20.81 -9.30
C SER A 239 -0.60 21.73 -10.22
N PRO A 240 -0.37 23.02 -9.85
CA PRO A 240 0.51 23.90 -10.62
C PRO A 240 1.98 23.47 -10.57
N SER A 241 2.43 22.81 -9.50
CA SER A 241 3.81 22.36 -9.33
C SER A 241 4.06 20.91 -9.74
N ASP A 242 3.11 20.22 -10.38
CA ASP A 242 3.23 18.79 -10.76
C ASP A 242 3.74 17.93 -9.59
N ILE A 243 2.99 17.91 -8.48
CA ILE A 243 3.38 17.21 -7.24
C ILE A 243 3.71 15.72 -7.45
N MET A 244 3.08 15.08 -8.43
CA MET A 244 3.33 13.67 -8.73
C MET A 244 4.72 13.44 -9.33
N LYS A 245 5.25 14.41 -10.07
CA LYS A 245 6.64 14.41 -10.56
C LYS A 245 7.62 14.92 -9.51
N ASN A 246 7.31 16.06 -8.89
CA ASN A 246 8.27 16.80 -8.09
C ASN A 246 8.34 16.33 -6.63
N GLN A 247 7.28 15.74 -6.10
CA GLN A 247 7.20 15.28 -4.71
C GLN A 247 6.57 13.87 -4.58
N PRO A 248 7.02 12.85 -5.36
CA PRO A 248 6.38 11.54 -5.40
C PRO A 248 6.43 10.81 -4.06
N HIS A 249 7.52 10.95 -3.30
CA HIS A 249 7.67 10.36 -1.96
C HIS A 249 6.64 10.91 -0.97
N LEU A 250 6.49 12.23 -0.89
CA LEU A 250 5.50 12.85 0.01
C LEU A 250 4.07 12.49 -0.39
N LEU A 251 3.80 12.43 -1.69
CA LEU A 251 2.49 12.02 -2.21
C LEU A 251 2.16 10.59 -1.80
N VAL A 252 3.04 9.63 -2.10
CA VAL A 252 2.80 8.21 -1.82
C VAL A 252 2.80 7.91 -0.32
N ILE A 253 3.67 8.54 0.49
CA ILE A 253 3.66 8.36 1.96
C ILE A 253 2.40 8.96 2.57
N GLY A 254 2.01 10.17 2.18
CA GLY A 254 0.81 10.82 2.68
C GLY A 254 -0.46 10.04 2.32
N THR A 255 -0.62 9.71 1.03
CA THR A 255 -1.77 8.93 0.57
C THR A 255 -1.75 7.50 1.10
N GLY A 256 -0.58 6.88 1.18
CA GLY A 256 -0.37 5.56 1.79
C GLY A 256 -0.74 5.51 3.26
N SER A 257 -0.44 6.56 4.02
CA SER A 257 -0.84 6.66 5.45
C SER A 257 -2.34 6.90 5.61
N ALA A 258 -2.92 7.74 4.76
CA ALA A 258 -4.38 7.93 4.70
C ALA A 258 -5.08 6.61 4.35
N PHE A 259 -4.53 5.85 3.41
CA PHE A 259 -4.98 4.51 3.06
C PHE A 259 -4.85 3.52 4.23
N GLY A 260 -3.70 3.49 4.90
CA GLY A 260 -3.48 2.67 6.10
C GLY A 260 -4.51 2.98 7.20
N TYR A 261 -4.91 4.25 7.35
CA TYR A 261 -5.96 4.63 8.28
C TYR A 261 -7.31 4.03 7.86
N LEU A 262 -7.68 4.12 6.57
CA LEU A 262 -8.92 3.52 6.06
C LEU A 262 -8.94 1.99 6.27
N VAL A 263 -7.84 1.31 5.96
CA VAL A 263 -7.69 -0.13 6.21
C VAL A 263 -7.83 -0.44 7.70
N GLY A 264 -7.09 0.26 8.56
CA GLY A 264 -7.13 0.03 10.01
C GLY A 264 -8.53 0.20 10.59
N ARG A 265 -9.29 1.20 10.11
CA ARG A 265 -10.69 1.37 10.48
C ARG A 265 -11.60 0.26 9.95
N MET A 266 -11.31 -0.33 8.79
CA MET A 266 -12.06 -1.47 8.24
C MET A 266 -11.83 -2.72 9.08
N ILE A 267 -10.56 -3.00 9.41
CA ILE A 267 -10.18 -4.13 10.27
C ILE A 267 -10.80 -3.96 11.66
N LEU A 268 -10.71 -2.77 12.25
CA LEU A 268 -11.34 -2.51 13.55
C LEU A 268 -12.86 -2.71 13.49
N ALA A 269 -13.52 -2.22 12.43
CA ALA A 269 -14.95 -2.43 12.26
C ALA A 269 -15.31 -3.92 12.13
N HIS A 270 -14.44 -4.73 11.52
CA HIS A 270 -14.59 -6.19 11.48
C HIS A 270 -14.42 -6.81 12.87
N LEU A 271 -13.32 -6.51 13.56
CA LEU A 271 -12.99 -7.07 14.87
C LEU A 271 -14.02 -6.70 15.95
N CYS A 272 -14.64 -5.53 15.85
CA CYS A 272 -15.68 -5.04 16.75
C CYS A 272 -17.10 -5.38 16.27
N ASP A 273 -17.25 -6.12 15.17
CA ASP A 273 -18.54 -6.52 14.60
C ASP A 273 -19.49 -5.32 14.36
N GLU A 274 -18.91 -4.17 13.96
CA GLU A 274 -19.68 -2.95 13.73
C GLU A 274 -20.66 -3.10 12.56
N PRO A 275 -21.81 -2.40 12.55
CA PRO A 275 -22.82 -2.54 11.49
C PRO A 275 -22.34 -2.10 10.10
N LYS A 276 -22.86 -2.76 9.06
CA LYS A 276 -22.58 -2.48 7.65
C LYS A 276 -23.06 -1.07 7.24
N GLY A 277 -22.38 -0.49 6.25
CA GLY A 277 -22.72 0.83 5.70
C GLY A 277 -21.57 1.83 5.81
N LEU A 278 -21.81 3.06 5.34
CA LEU A 278 -20.77 4.10 5.31
C LEU A 278 -20.19 4.36 6.70
N LYS A 279 -18.90 4.11 6.86
CA LYS A 279 -18.16 4.34 8.10
C LYS A 279 -17.68 5.78 8.13
N THR A 280 -18.47 6.69 8.68
CA THR A 280 -18.14 8.13 8.73
C THR A 280 -16.79 8.42 9.40
N GLY A 281 -16.36 7.60 10.36
CA GLY A 281 -15.03 7.69 10.98
C GLY A 281 -13.87 7.46 10.02
N MET A 282 -14.08 6.77 8.89
CA MET A 282 -13.11 6.63 7.81
C MET A 282 -12.89 7.94 7.05
N CYS A 283 -13.91 8.79 6.95
CA CYS A 283 -13.84 10.07 6.22
C CYS A 283 -12.84 11.08 6.82
N MET A 284 -12.36 10.84 8.06
CA MET A 284 -11.30 11.66 8.66
C MET A 284 -10.03 11.71 7.80
N ALA A 285 -9.71 10.63 7.09
CA ALA A 285 -8.57 10.59 6.16
C ALA A 285 -8.73 11.54 4.94
N LEU A 286 -9.95 12.03 4.68
CA LEU A 286 -10.29 12.84 3.52
C LEU A 286 -10.31 14.34 3.83
N VAL A 287 -10.33 14.74 5.11
CA VAL A 287 -10.60 16.12 5.55
C VAL A 287 -9.62 17.14 4.98
N PHE A 288 -8.38 16.74 4.72
CA PHE A 288 -7.35 17.63 4.16
C PHE A 288 -7.51 17.85 2.64
N LEU A 289 -8.08 16.89 1.90
CA LEU A 289 -8.14 16.93 0.43
C LEU A 289 -8.93 18.12 -0.13
N PRO A 290 -10.09 18.53 0.43
CA PRO A 290 -10.79 19.73 -0.03
C PRO A 290 -9.92 21.00 0.00
N PHE A 291 -9.10 21.18 1.04
CA PHE A 291 -8.17 22.31 1.12
C PHE A 291 -7.10 22.22 0.04
N ALA A 292 -6.49 21.05 -0.15
CA ALA A 292 -5.45 20.84 -1.16
C ALA A 292 -5.98 21.07 -2.59
N ILE A 293 -7.17 20.56 -2.89
CA ILE A 293 -7.86 20.76 -4.17
C ILE A 293 -8.21 22.24 -4.36
N ALA A 294 -8.78 22.90 -3.34
CA ALA A 294 -9.09 24.33 -3.41
C ALA A 294 -7.84 25.18 -3.68
N ASN A 295 -6.71 24.86 -3.02
CA ASN A 295 -5.43 25.53 -3.26
C ASN A 295 -4.97 25.41 -4.72
N ALA A 296 -5.02 24.21 -5.29
CA ALA A 296 -4.65 23.96 -6.68
C ALA A 296 -5.63 24.61 -7.68
N LEU A 297 -6.94 24.61 -7.37
CA LEU A 297 -7.95 25.31 -8.17
C LEU A 297 -7.70 26.82 -8.21
N THR A 298 -7.34 27.44 -7.08
CA THR A 298 -7.03 28.86 -7.06
C THR A 298 -5.85 29.20 -7.96
N ALA A 299 -4.83 28.34 -8.05
CA ALA A 299 -3.74 28.54 -9.00
C ALA A 299 -4.23 28.55 -10.45
N LYS A 300 -5.17 27.68 -10.83
CA LYS A 300 -5.76 27.69 -12.18
C LYS A 300 -6.55 28.97 -12.48
N ILE A 301 -7.20 29.54 -11.47
CA ILE A 301 -8.03 30.75 -11.61
C ILE A 301 -7.17 32.02 -11.58
N ASN A 302 -6.13 32.06 -10.75
CA ASN A 302 -5.28 33.23 -10.51
C ASN A 302 -3.96 33.19 -11.28
N ASN A 303 -4.01 32.83 -12.57
CA ASN A 303 -2.85 32.83 -13.48
C ASN A 303 -1.60 32.09 -12.93
N GLY A 304 -1.80 30.96 -12.27
CA GLY A 304 -0.74 30.10 -11.73
C GLY A 304 -0.36 30.37 -10.27
N THR A 305 -1.01 31.32 -9.58
CA THR A 305 -0.68 31.64 -8.18
C THR A 305 -1.61 30.92 -7.19
N PRO A 306 -1.16 29.88 -6.47
CA PRO A 306 -1.97 29.21 -5.44
C PRO A 306 -2.19 30.08 -4.20
N LEU A 307 -3.14 29.70 -3.32
CA LEU A 307 -3.38 30.38 -2.04
C LEU A 307 -2.21 30.21 -1.06
N ALA A 308 -1.59 29.04 -1.09
CA ALA A 308 -0.44 28.64 -0.28
C ALA A 308 0.56 27.88 -1.15
N ASP A 309 1.84 27.92 -0.77
CA ASP A 309 2.90 27.14 -1.40
C ASP A 309 2.51 25.65 -1.45
N GLU A 310 2.47 25.08 -2.64
CA GLU A 310 2.03 23.71 -2.87
C GLU A 310 2.96 22.69 -2.21
N LEU A 311 4.26 23.00 -2.07
CA LEU A 311 5.18 22.18 -1.30
C LEU A 311 4.78 22.12 0.18
N LEU A 312 4.41 23.24 0.77
CA LEU A 312 3.91 23.29 2.14
C LEU A 312 2.59 22.52 2.28
N VAL A 313 1.69 22.64 1.31
CA VAL A 313 0.41 21.92 1.30
C VAL A 313 0.63 20.40 1.30
N ILE A 314 1.53 19.88 0.46
CA ILE A 314 1.82 18.44 0.44
C ILE A 314 2.58 17.95 1.67
N LEU A 315 3.48 18.75 2.22
CA LEU A 315 4.12 18.45 3.51
C LEU A 315 3.10 18.34 4.65
N LEU A 316 2.16 19.30 4.73
CA LEU A 316 1.09 19.29 5.72
C LEU A 316 0.11 18.14 5.52
N TYR A 317 -0.25 17.83 4.27
CA TYR A 317 -1.05 16.64 3.94
C TYR A 317 -0.37 15.38 4.46
N CYS A 318 0.89 15.16 4.08
CA CYS A 318 1.66 14.00 4.49
C CYS A 318 1.79 13.90 6.02
N ALA A 319 2.18 14.98 6.68
CA ALA A 319 2.31 15.03 8.14
C ALA A 319 0.98 14.75 8.85
N THR A 320 -0.13 15.31 8.35
CA THR A 320 -1.48 15.07 8.92
C THR A 320 -1.91 13.63 8.73
N SER A 321 -1.71 13.05 7.55
CA SER A 321 -2.07 11.65 7.26
C SER A 321 -1.24 10.66 8.07
N VAL A 322 0.07 10.87 8.20
CA VAL A 322 0.95 10.07 9.07
C VAL A 322 0.53 10.22 10.53
N GLY A 323 0.31 11.44 11.01
CA GLY A 323 -0.13 11.70 12.38
C GLY A 323 -1.47 11.04 12.69
N LEU A 324 -2.43 11.09 11.76
CA LEU A 324 -3.73 10.44 11.88
C LEU A 324 -3.60 8.90 11.96
N TYR A 325 -2.79 8.30 11.10
CA TYR A 325 -2.52 6.86 11.16
C TYR A 325 -1.84 6.47 12.48
N MET A 326 -0.79 7.19 12.88
CA MET A 326 -0.07 6.89 14.12
C MET A 326 -0.96 7.03 15.34
N HIS A 327 -1.83 8.04 15.37
CA HIS A 327 -2.83 8.20 16.42
C HIS A 327 -3.78 6.98 16.46
N LEU A 328 -4.31 6.53 15.32
CA LEU A 328 -5.15 5.33 15.26
C LEU A 328 -4.38 4.10 15.78
N ALA A 329 -3.18 3.85 15.26
CA ALA A 329 -2.39 2.67 15.59
C ALA A 329 -2.07 2.63 17.09
N ILE A 330 -1.62 3.75 17.67
CA ILE A 330 -1.28 3.83 19.09
C ILE A 330 -2.54 3.65 19.96
N SER A 331 -3.61 4.39 19.69
CA SER A 331 -4.84 4.35 20.49
C SER A 331 -5.46 2.95 20.48
N VAL A 332 -5.63 2.34 19.30
CA VAL A 332 -6.21 1.00 19.16
C VAL A 332 -5.31 -0.05 19.81
N CYS A 333 -3.97 0.06 19.66
CA CYS A 333 -3.05 -0.84 20.34
C CYS A 333 -3.21 -0.77 21.87
N HIS A 334 -3.34 0.43 22.44
CA HIS A 334 -3.55 0.61 23.87
C HIS A 334 -4.91 0.07 24.32
N GLU A 335 -5.99 0.44 23.64
CA GLU A 335 -7.35 0.04 23.99
C GLU A 335 -7.53 -1.48 23.93
N ILE A 336 -7.10 -2.15 22.86
CA ILE A 336 -7.22 -3.60 22.75
C ILE A 336 -6.31 -4.32 23.75
N LYS A 337 -5.08 -3.83 23.94
CA LYS A 337 -4.15 -4.38 24.93
C LYS A 337 -4.77 -4.35 26.33
N ASP A 338 -5.34 -3.22 26.73
CA ASP A 338 -5.89 -3.04 28.07
C ASP A 338 -7.22 -3.79 28.23
N ALA A 339 -8.06 -3.86 27.17
CA ALA A 339 -9.29 -4.64 27.17
C ALA A 339 -9.06 -6.16 27.26
N LEU A 340 -8.01 -6.68 26.61
CA LEU A 340 -7.67 -8.10 26.60
C LEU A 340 -6.68 -8.51 27.70
N GLY A 341 -6.09 -7.55 28.42
CA GLY A 341 -5.07 -7.83 29.43
C GLY A 341 -3.78 -8.43 28.87
N ILE A 342 -3.42 -8.11 27.62
CA ILE A 342 -2.22 -8.63 26.93
C ILE A 342 -1.12 -7.56 26.84
N TYR A 343 0.01 -7.88 26.20
CA TYR A 343 1.05 -6.91 25.87
C TYR A 343 1.23 -6.89 24.35
N CYS A 344 1.43 -5.71 23.76
CA CYS A 344 1.63 -5.60 22.31
C CYS A 344 2.95 -6.27 21.85
N PHE A 345 4.05 -5.99 22.54
CA PHE A 345 5.40 -6.44 22.13
C PHE A 345 6.04 -7.48 23.07
N ARG A 346 5.24 -8.15 23.91
CA ARG A 346 5.72 -9.17 24.85
C ARG A 346 4.71 -10.31 24.95
N ILE A 347 5.20 -11.54 25.12
CA ILE A 347 4.33 -12.68 25.42
C ILE A 347 4.15 -12.77 26.94
N ALA A 348 2.90 -12.71 27.41
CA ALA A 348 2.57 -12.90 28.82
C ALA A 348 2.93 -14.31 29.27
N ARG A 349 3.42 -14.44 30.52
CA ARG A 349 3.75 -15.75 31.10
C ARG A 349 2.43 -16.43 31.47
N LYS A 350 2.16 -17.63 30.93
CA LYS A 350 1.14 -18.50 31.53
C LYS A 350 1.67 -18.92 32.90
N GLU A 351 0.98 -18.55 33.98
CA GLU A 351 1.18 -19.19 35.27
C GLU A 351 0.82 -20.67 35.09
N ALA A 352 1.70 -21.54 35.59
CA ALA A 352 1.63 -22.99 35.39
C ALA A 352 0.62 -23.63 36.34
#